data_AF-A0A4Q1CZY6-F1
#
_entry.id   AF-A0A4Q1CZY6-F1
#
_cell.length_a   1.000
_cell.length_b   1.000
_cell.length_c   1.000
_cell.angle_alpha   90.00
_cell.angle_beta   90.00
_cell.angle_gamma   90.00
#
_symmetry.space_group_name_H-M   'P 1'
#
loop_
_entity.id
_entity.type
_entity.pdbx_description
1 polymer ?
#
loop_
_entity_poly.entity_id
_entity_poly.type
_entity_poly.pdbx_seq_one_letter_code
_entity_poly.pdbx_strand_id
1 'polypeptide(L)'
;TDKIVAFGDQSHKCPVYVRQTPPCTAECPAGEDIRGINRFLNGTDPSDDPLKSAWETATDTNPFPAVMGRICPHPCQSKCNRGVHDESVAINAVEQVIGNYAIENNLKLKGPGADTGKRVAIIGGGPAGLSAAYQLRRKGHAVTIYDANEKLGGMVLYGIMGYRVDRKVLEAEIARIIDLGVETKMGVTIGKDVTLEQLEAEYDAVFIGVGAQKGRGLPVAGFDGTPG
;
A
#
# COMPACT_ATOMS: atom_id res chain seq x y z
N THR A 1 34.24 -6.35 -22.03
CA THR A 1 33.60 -7.67 -21.77
C THR A 1 34.02 -8.07 -20.37
N ASP A 2 33.52 -7.38 -19.35
CA ASP A 2 34.23 -7.29 -18.06
C ASP A 2 33.49 -7.99 -16.92
N LYS A 3 33.02 -9.21 -17.18
CA LYS A 3 32.57 -10.08 -16.10
C LYS A 3 33.78 -10.84 -15.57
N ILE A 4 34.24 -10.44 -14.39
CA ILE A 4 35.27 -11.17 -13.64
C ILE A 4 34.60 -12.44 -13.09
N VAL A 5 34.84 -13.57 -13.75
CA VAL A 5 34.70 -14.89 -13.11
C VAL A 5 36.05 -15.13 -12.45
N ALA A 6 36.10 -15.00 -11.12
CA ALA A 6 37.31 -15.33 -10.38
C ALA A 6 37.51 -16.86 -10.46
N PHE A 7 38.61 -17.28 -11.05
CA PHE A 7 39.10 -18.66 -10.95
C PHE A 7 40.21 -18.66 -9.89
N GLY A 8 40.03 -19.41 -8.79
CA GLY A 8 40.97 -19.48 -7.67
C GLY A 8 40.45 -18.84 -6.37
N ASP A 9 41.26 -18.92 -5.31
CA ASP A 9 40.97 -18.46 -3.95
C ASP A 9 41.55 -17.06 -3.62
N GLN A 10 42.26 -16.43 -4.56
CA GLN A 10 42.92 -15.13 -4.37
C GLN A 10 42.65 -14.15 -5.53
N SER A 11 42.50 -12.86 -5.20
CA SER A 11 42.35 -11.76 -6.16
C SER A 11 43.12 -10.53 -5.68
N HIS A 12 43.84 -9.86 -6.59
CA HIS A 12 44.52 -8.58 -6.34
C HIS A 12 43.55 -7.38 -6.37
N LYS A 13 42.28 -7.61 -6.69
CA LYS A 13 41.22 -6.60 -6.69
C LYS A 13 40.37 -6.76 -5.43
N CYS A 14 40.18 -5.66 -4.70
CA CYS A 14 39.23 -5.60 -3.60
C CYS A 14 37.78 -5.72 -4.15
N PRO A 15 36.96 -6.67 -3.65
CA PRO A 15 35.55 -6.74 -4.03
C PRO A 15 34.83 -5.45 -3.68
N VAL A 16 34.16 -4.85 -4.66
CA VAL A 16 33.24 -3.73 -4.43
C VAL A 16 31.84 -4.30 -4.32
N TYR A 17 31.26 -4.21 -3.12
CA TYR A 17 29.87 -4.59 -2.92
C TYR A 17 28.95 -3.52 -3.51
N VAL A 18 28.33 -3.84 -4.63
CA VAL A 18 27.30 -2.99 -5.25
C VAL A 18 25.94 -3.46 -4.77
N ARG A 19 25.22 -2.59 -4.04
CA ARG A 19 23.83 -2.87 -3.64
C ARG A 19 22.92 -2.73 -4.87
N GLN A 20 22.54 -3.86 -5.45
CA GLN A 20 21.54 -3.89 -6.53
C GLN A 20 20.12 -4.05 -5.96
N THR A 21 19.13 -3.57 -6.71
CA THR A 21 17.71 -3.79 -6.42
C THR A 21 17.39 -5.27 -6.65
N PRO A 22 16.87 -5.98 -5.64
CA PRO A 22 16.49 -7.38 -5.80
C PRO A 22 15.24 -7.48 -6.68
N PRO A 23 15.09 -8.56 -7.45
CA PRO A 23 13.98 -8.69 -8.40
C PRO A 23 12.62 -8.65 -7.72
N CYS A 24 12.49 -9.19 -6.49
CA CYS A 24 11.23 -9.10 -5.75
C CYS A 24 10.78 -7.65 -5.49
N THR A 25 11.71 -6.75 -5.12
CA THR A 25 11.42 -5.32 -4.97
C THR A 25 11.17 -4.64 -6.31
N ALA A 26 11.94 -4.99 -7.35
CA ALA A 26 11.76 -4.42 -8.68
C ALA A 26 10.37 -4.74 -9.28
N GLU A 27 9.85 -5.93 -9.00
CA GLU A 27 8.53 -6.38 -9.46
C GLU A 27 7.38 -5.97 -8.53
N CYS A 28 7.67 -5.39 -7.35
CA CYS A 28 6.64 -4.94 -6.42
C CYS A 28 6.11 -3.56 -6.86
N PRO A 29 4.83 -3.43 -7.27
CA PRO A 29 4.28 -2.14 -7.71
C PRO A 29 4.21 -1.10 -6.58
N ALA A 30 4.14 -1.57 -5.33
CA ALA A 30 4.18 -0.71 -4.15
C ALA A 30 5.62 -0.30 -3.75
N GLY A 31 6.64 -0.83 -4.42
CA GLY A 31 8.04 -0.46 -4.19
C GLY A 31 8.60 -0.87 -2.83
N GLU A 32 8.03 -1.92 -2.19
CA GLU A 32 8.47 -2.37 -0.87
C GLU A 32 9.93 -2.89 -0.85
N ASP A 33 10.67 -2.60 0.22
CA ASP A 33 11.98 -3.20 0.49
C ASP A 33 11.81 -4.62 1.05
N ILE A 34 11.35 -5.54 0.20
CA ILE A 34 11.13 -6.95 0.53
C ILE A 34 12.40 -7.60 1.06
N ARG A 35 13.59 -7.22 0.55
CA ARG A 35 14.86 -7.72 1.11
C ARG A 35 15.07 -7.18 2.53
N GLY A 36 14.83 -5.91 2.78
CA GLY A 36 14.90 -5.30 4.12
C GLY A 36 13.97 -6.00 5.11
N ILE A 37 12.70 -6.19 4.73
CA ILE A 37 11.70 -6.94 5.51
C ILE A 37 12.25 -8.31 5.91
N ASN A 38 12.72 -9.11 4.94
CA ASN A 38 13.21 -10.46 5.21
C ASN A 38 14.52 -10.50 6.02
N ARG A 39 15.36 -9.47 5.93
CA ARG A 39 16.62 -9.39 6.70
C ARG A 39 16.38 -9.22 8.19
N PHE A 40 15.33 -8.51 8.60
CA PHE A 40 14.91 -8.48 10.00
C PHE A 40 14.39 -9.85 10.43
N LEU A 41 13.49 -10.44 9.64
CA LEU A 41 12.83 -11.70 10.00
C LEU A 41 13.78 -12.90 10.09
N ASN A 42 14.86 -12.93 9.30
CA ASN A 42 15.84 -14.00 9.33
C ASN A 42 17.06 -13.70 10.24
N GLY A 43 17.04 -12.58 10.98
CA GLY A 43 18.10 -12.19 11.90
C GLY A 43 19.39 -11.68 11.24
N THR A 44 19.39 -11.40 9.93
CA THR A 44 20.54 -10.77 9.26
C THR A 44 20.76 -9.34 9.78
N ASP A 45 19.66 -8.60 9.94
CA ASP A 45 19.68 -7.28 10.57
C ASP A 45 19.24 -7.42 12.04
N PRO A 46 20.01 -6.87 13.00
CA PRO A 46 19.67 -6.96 14.41
C PRO A 46 18.42 -6.14 14.72
N SER A 47 17.52 -6.69 15.54
CA SER A 47 16.29 -6.04 15.98
C SER A 47 15.78 -6.69 17.25
N ASP A 48 15.37 -5.88 18.24
CA ASP A 48 14.73 -6.36 19.46
C ASP A 48 13.33 -6.92 19.20
N ASP A 49 12.65 -6.41 18.16
CA ASP A 49 11.35 -6.90 17.68
C ASP A 49 11.36 -7.01 16.15
N PRO A 50 11.79 -8.16 15.59
CA PRO A 50 11.90 -8.35 14.15
C PRO A 50 10.58 -8.17 13.38
N LEU A 51 9.43 -8.54 13.98
CA LEU A 51 8.12 -8.43 13.32
C LEU A 51 7.68 -6.97 13.21
N LYS A 52 7.87 -6.19 14.28
CA LYS A 52 7.65 -4.74 14.24
C LYS A 52 8.57 -4.05 13.24
N SER A 53 9.88 -4.32 13.27
CA SER A 53 10.85 -3.71 12.34
C SER A 53 10.54 -4.04 10.88
N ALA A 54 10.14 -5.27 10.60
CA ALA A 54 9.67 -5.69 9.28
C ALA A 54 8.39 -4.94 8.85
N TRP A 55 7.42 -4.79 9.75
CA TRP A 55 6.19 -4.02 9.49
C TRP A 55 6.45 -2.52 9.26
N GLU A 56 7.32 -1.90 10.07
CA GLU A 56 7.73 -0.51 9.89
C GLU A 56 8.45 -0.29 8.55
N THR A 57 9.21 -1.29 8.09
CA THR A 57 9.85 -1.29 6.76
C THR A 57 8.82 -1.39 5.64
N ALA A 58 7.83 -2.28 5.76
CA ALA A 58 6.76 -2.42 4.76
C ALA A 58 5.93 -1.13 4.64
N THR A 59 5.59 -0.54 5.79
CA THR A 59 4.77 0.67 5.85
C THR A 59 5.45 1.91 5.32
N ASP A 60 6.77 1.92 5.13
CA ASP A 60 7.44 3.04 4.47
C ASP A 60 6.90 3.32 3.05
N THR A 61 6.34 2.32 2.36
CA THR A 61 5.67 2.53 1.07
C THR A 61 4.21 2.07 1.05
N ASN A 62 3.86 1.00 1.76
CA ASN A 62 2.53 0.38 1.72
C ASN A 62 1.82 0.45 3.09
N PRO A 63 0.73 1.24 3.24
CA PRO A 63 0.01 1.31 4.51
C PRO A 63 -0.95 0.13 4.78
N PHE A 64 -1.02 -0.87 3.88
CA PHE A 64 -1.98 -1.98 3.94
C PHE A 64 -1.35 -3.39 3.93
N PRO A 65 -0.29 -3.69 4.71
CA PRO A 65 0.36 -5.00 4.66
C PRO A 65 -0.59 -6.16 4.99
N ALA A 66 -1.53 -6.00 5.92
CA ALA A 66 -2.45 -7.08 6.27
C ALA A 66 -3.45 -7.38 5.14
N VAL A 67 -3.97 -6.35 4.48
CA VAL A 67 -4.87 -6.52 3.32
C VAL A 67 -4.09 -7.03 2.12
N MET A 68 -2.97 -6.39 1.75
CA MET A 68 -2.20 -6.75 0.55
C MET A 68 -1.63 -8.16 0.62
N GLY A 69 -1.17 -8.62 1.79
CA GLY A 69 -0.73 -10.02 1.97
C GLY A 69 -1.79 -11.07 1.62
N ARG A 70 -3.09 -10.70 1.64
CA ARG A 70 -4.23 -11.59 1.32
C ARG A 70 -4.71 -11.52 -0.13
N ILE A 71 -4.63 -10.36 -0.76
CA ILE A 71 -5.28 -10.13 -2.08
C ILE A 71 -4.34 -9.68 -3.19
N CYS A 72 -3.11 -9.27 -2.87
CA CYS A 72 -2.11 -8.93 -3.87
C CYS A 72 -1.89 -10.12 -4.81
N PRO A 73 -1.78 -9.93 -6.14
CA PRO A 73 -1.41 -11.00 -7.06
C PRO A 73 0.08 -11.37 -6.99
N HIS A 74 0.81 -10.85 -5.99
CA HIS A 74 2.18 -11.23 -5.62
C HIS A 74 3.17 -11.30 -6.81
N PRO A 75 3.23 -10.27 -7.68
CA PRO A 75 4.17 -10.24 -8.80
C PRO A 75 5.64 -10.33 -8.34
N CYS A 76 5.92 -9.84 -7.14
CA CYS A 76 7.22 -9.95 -6.46
C CYS A 76 7.74 -11.40 -6.31
N GLN A 77 6.85 -12.40 -6.31
CA GLN A 77 7.22 -13.81 -6.23
C GLN A 77 7.62 -14.39 -7.60
N SER A 78 7.08 -13.83 -8.70
CA SER A 78 7.26 -14.36 -10.06
C SER A 78 8.72 -14.32 -10.57
N LYS A 79 9.52 -13.36 -10.08
CA LYS A 79 10.95 -13.21 -10.40
C LYS A 79 11.85 -13.48 -9.19
N CYS A 80 11.34 -14.17 -8.17
CA CYS A 80 12.14 -14.49 -6.99
C CYS A 80 13.35 -15.36 -7.39
N ASN A 81 14.56 -14.92 -7.05
CA ASN A 81 15.79 -15.69 -7.31
C ASN A 81 15.74 -17.12 -6.75
N ARG A 82 15.03 -17.32 -5.63
CA ARG A 82 14.90 -18.64 -4.98
C ARG A 82 14.13 -19.64 -5.85
N GLY A 83 13.20 -19.16 -6.68
CA GLY A 83 12.44 -20.01 -7.61
C GLY A 83 13.29 -20.67 -8.71
N VAL A 84 14.55 -20.26 -8.88
CA VAL A 84 15.52 -20.97 -9.76
C VAL A 84 16.06 -22.24 -9.09
N HIS A 85 16.01 -22.32 -7.76
CA HIS A 85 16.50 -23.45 -6.99
C HIS A 85 15.36 -24.38 -6.56
N ASP A 86 14.28 -23.83 -5.99
CA ASP A 86 13.10 -24.57 -5.58
C ASP A 86 11.82 -23.74 -5.79
N GLU A 87 11.35 -23.03 -4.77
CA GLU A 87 10.12 -22.24 -4.80
C GLU A 87 10.36 -20.78 -4.43
N SER A 88 9.47 -19.89 -4.88
CA SER A 88 9.54 -18.50 -4.47
C SER A 88 9.29 -18.38 -2.97
N VAL A 89 9.97 -17.43 -2.32
CA VAL A 89 9.60 -17.02 -0.96
C VAL A 89 8.14 -16.55 -0.98
N ALA A 90 7.34 -17.04 -0.04
CA ALA A 90 5.93 -16.66 0.12
C ALA A 90 5.79 -15.22 0.67
N ILE A 91 6.17 -14.23 -0.13
CA ILE A 91 6.26 -12.82 0.27
C ILE A 91 4.92 -12.28 0.77
N ASN A 92 3.80 -12.70 0.16
CA ASN A 92 2.47 -12.28 0.60
C ASN A 92 2.11 -12.85 1.97
N ALA A 93 2.54 -14.07 2.29
CA ALA A 93 2.32 -14.68 3.60
C ALA A 93 3.14 -13.96 4.68
N VAL A 94 4.38 -13.56 4.35
CA VAL A 94 5.20 -12.71 5.22
C VAL A 94 4.50 -11.37 5.47
N GLU A 95 4.02 -10.71 4.43
CA GLU A 95 3.29 -9.44 4.51
C GLU A 95 2.02 -9.55 5.38
N GLN A 96 1.28 -10.65 5.20
CA GLN A 96 0.10 -10.97 6.01
C GLN A 96 0.46 -11.15 7.49
N VAL A 97 1.55 -11.85 7.80
CA VAL A 97 2.01 -12.09 9.19
C VAL A 97 2.40 -10.79 9.87
N ILE A 98 3.24 -9.97 9.24
CA ILE A 98 3.68 -8.70 9.84
C ILE A 98 2.50 -7.71 9.98
N GLY A 99 1.56 -7.71 9.02
CA GLY A 99 0.34 -6.91 9.10
C GLY A 99 -0.59 -7.34 10.23
N ASN A 100 -0.80 -8.65 10.41
CA ASN A 100 -1.60 -9.18 11.52
C ASN A 100 -0.94 -8.89 12.87
N TYR A 101 0.38 -9.09 12.97
CA TYR A 101 1.15 -8.77 14.17
C TYR A 101 0.95 -7.31 14.59
N ALA A 102 0.97 -6.38 13.62
CA ALA A 102 0.70 -4.97 13.88
C ALA A 102 -0.73 -4.68 14.35
N ILE A 103 -1.72 -5.47 13.94
CA ILE A 103 -3.11 -5.35 14.42
C ILE A 103 -3.19 -5.84 15.86
N GLU A 104 -2.67 -7.03 16.12
CA GLU A 104 -2.70 -7.70 17.43
C GLU A 104 -1.97 -6.89 18.51
N ASN A 105 -0.88 -6.20 18.15
CA ASN A 105 -0.07 -5.39 19.06
C ASN A 105 -0.42 -3.90 19.02
N ASN A 106 -1.49 -3.50 18.32
CA ASN A 106 -1.93 -2.11 18.18
C ASN A 106 -0.80 -1.15 17.78
N LEU A 107 0.06 -1.58 16.86
CA LEU A 107 1.17 -0.76 16.36
C LEU A 107 0.60 0.46 15.62
N LYS A 108 1.29 1.59 15.77
CA LYS A 108 0.92 2.88 15.17
C LYS A 108 1.86 3.22 14.03
N LEU A 109 1.29 3.80 12.96
CA LEU A 109 2.09 4.32 11.86
C LEU A 109 2.99 5.45 12.37
N LYS A 110 4.14 5.65 11.71
CA LYS A 110 4.97 6.82 11.95
C LYS A 110 4.10 8.08 11.83
N GLY A 111 4.20 8.95 12.84
CA GLY A 111 3.37 10.16 12.94
C GLY A 111 3.50 11.09 11.73
N PRO A 112 2.61 12.07 11.61
CA PRO A 112 2.65 13.02 10.50
C PRO A 112 3.96 13.82 10.50
N GLY A 113 4.35 14.27 9.31
CA GLY A 113 5.50 15.15 9.14
C GLY A 113 5.27 16.54 9.74
N ALA A 114 6.31 17.36 9.74
CA ALA A 114 6.21 18.76 10.17
C ALA A 114 5.14 19.51 9.35
N ASP A 115 4.29 20.27 10.03
CA ASP A 115 3.18 20.97 9.39
C ASP A 115 3.70 21.92 8.29
N THR A 116 3.17 21.72 7.09
CA THR A 116 3.52 22.51 5.91
C THR A 116 2.57 23.68 5.69
N GLY A 117 1.45 23.74 6.43
CA GLY A 117 0.36 24.69 6.21
C GLY A 117 -0.45 24.43 4.94
N LYS A 118 -0.16 23.36 4.20
CA LYS A 118 -0.83 22.99 2.95
C LYS A 118 -1.98 22.02 3.19
N ARG A 119 -3.08 22.22 2.46
CA ARG A 119 -4.29 21.41 2.56
C ARG A 119 -4.58 20.70 1.24
N VAL A 120 -4.90 19.40 1.30
CA VAL A 120 -5.21 18.58 0.14
C VAL A 120 -6.57 17.91 0.29
N ALA A 121 -7.42 18.06 -0.71
CA ALA A 121 -8.66 17.30 -0.82
C ALA A 121 -8.43 16.00 -1.60
N ILE A 122 -8.95 14.89 -1.11
CA ILE A 122 -8.91 13.59 -1.77
C ILE A 122 -10.34 13.18 -2.10
N ILE A 123 -10.63 12.93 -3.37
CA ILE A 123 -11.93 12.46 -3.83
C ILE A 123 -11.87 10.94 -4.03
N GLY A 124 -12.51 10.20 -3.13
CA GLY A 124 -12.53 8.74 -3.07
C GLY A 124 -11.71 8.19 -1.91
N GLY A 125 -12.37 7.55 -0.96
CA GLY A 125 -11.84 6.86 0.21
C GLY A 125 -11.50 5.38 -0.04
N GLY A 126 -11.17 5.03 -1.27
CA GLY A 126 -10.62 3.72 -1.63
C GLY A 126 -9.11 3.58 -1.35
N PRO A 127 -8.48 2.46 -1.72
CA PRO A 127 -7.06 2.22 -1.48
C PRO A 127 -6.14 3.32 -2.03
N ALA A 128 -6.46 3.85 -3.21
CA ALA A 128 -5.70 4.96 -3.81
C ALA A 128 -5.75 6.23 -2.96
N GLY A 129 -6.96 6.66 -2.55
CA GLY A 129 -7.13 7.85 -1.73
C GLY A 129 -6.55 7.69 -0.32
N LEU A 130 -6.74 6.53 0.31
CA LEU A 130 -6.16 6.26 1.63
C LEU A 130 -4.63 6.19 1.59
N SER A 131 -4.04 5.59 0.55
CA SER A 131 -2.58 5.58 0.36
C SER A 131 -2.03 7.00 0.08
N ALA A 132 -2.73 7.78 -0.74
CA ALA A 132 -2.38 9.19 -0.95
C ALA A 132 -2.47 9.99 0.36
N ALA A 133 -3.54 9.81 1.15
CA ALA A 133 -3.70 10.45 2.45
C ALA A 133 -2.53 10.11 3.39
N TYR A 134 -2.20 8.83 3.49
CA TYR A 134 -1.08 8.35 4.30
C TYR A 134 0.23 9.05 3.94
N GLN A 135 0.60 9.07 2.64
CA GLN A 135 1.85 9.68 2.19
C GLN A 135 1.85 11.21 2.34
N LEU A 136 0.71 11.88 2.12
CA LEU A 136 0.57 13.32 2.31
C LEU A 136 0.67 13.72 3.79
N ARG A 137 0.07 12.96 4.70
CA ARG A 137 0.20 13.17 6.15
C ARG A 137 1.64 13.00 6.62
N ARG A 138 2.36 11.99 6.11
CA ARG A 138 3.80 11.81 6.39
C ARG A 138 4.67 12.96 5.90
N LYS A 139 4.25 13.65 4.84
CA LYS A 139 4.89 14.88 4.35
C LYS A 139 4.43 16.15 5.07
N GLY A 140 3.48 16.04 6.00
CA GLY A 140 3.02 17.16 6.83
C GLY A 140 1.91 18.01 6.19
N HIS A 141 1.22 17.52 5.16
CA HIS A 141 0.07 18.21 4.57
C HIS A 141 -1.22 17.82 5.29
N ALA A 142 -2.11 18.76 5.56
CA ALA A 142 -3.46 18.46 6.06
C ALA A 142 -4.30 17.81 4.94
N VAL A 143 -5.10 16.79 5.28
CA VAL A 143 -5.84 15.99 4.30
C VAL A 143 -7.29 15.84 4.72
N THR A 144 -8.21 16.10 3.79
CA THR A 144 -9.64 15.74 3.91
C THR A 144 -10.01 14.78 2.79
N ILE A 145 -10.55 13.61 3.13
CA ILE A 145 -11.11 12.63 2.20
C ILE A 145 -12.61 12.88 2.05
N TYR A 146 -13.08 12.96 0.82
CA TYR A 146 -14.49 12.97 0.43
C TYR A 146 -14.83 11.63 -0.23
N ASP A 147 -15.91 10.98 0.18
CA ASP A 147 -16.41 9.77 -0.50
C ASP A 147 -17.95 9.81 -0.57
N ALA A 148 -18.49 9.32 -1.69
CA ALA A 148 -19.93 9.22 -1.91
C ALA A 148 -20.58 8.08 -1.09
N ASN A 149 -19.80 7.07 -0.72
CA ASN A 149 -20.25 5.98 0.13
C ASN A 149 -20.22 6.37 1.61
N GLU A 150 -20.88 5.58 2.46
CA GLU A 150 -20.95 5.82 3.91
C GLU A 150 -19.67 5.39 4.65
N LYS A 151 -18.88 4.47 4.09
CA LYS A 151 -17.68 3.90 4.72
C LYS A 151 -16.47 3.95 3.79
N LEU A 152 -15.30 4.12 4.40
CA LEU A 152 -14.01 4.06 3.70
C LEU A 152 -13.66 2.62 3.32
N GLY A 153 -12.77 2.48 2.34
CA GLY A 153 -12.22 1.20 1.89
C GLY A 153 -12.48 0.90 0.41
N GLY A 154 -13.37 1.66 -0.25
CA GLY A 154 -13.66 1.54 -1.68
C GLY A 154 -13.94 0.09 -2.10
N MET A 155 -13.39 -0.35 -3.23
CA MET A 155 -13.62 -1.71 -3.75
C MET A 155 -13.13 -2.83 -2.82
N VAL A 156 -12.20 -2.57 -1.90
CA VAL A 156 -11.81 -3.60 -0.91
C VAL A 156 -12.96 -3.86 0.06
N LEU A 157 -13.69 -2.82 0.46
CA LEU A 157 -14.88 -2.96 1.30
C LEU A 157 -16.09 -3.41 0.47
N TYR A 158 -16.37 -2.75 -0.65
CA TYR A 158 -17.63 -2.91 -1.38
C TYR A 158 -17.62 -4.03 -2.43
N GLY A 159 -16.45 -4.41 -2.95
CA GLY A 159 -16.32 -5.42 -4.01
C GLY A 159 -15.71 -6.74 -3.55
N ILE A 160 -14.69 -6.70 -2.69
CA ILE A 160 -14.01 -7.92 -2.22
C ILE A 160 -14.81 -8.58 -1.10
N MET A 161 -15.00 -9.90 -1.22
CA MET A 161 -15.75 -10.71 -0.25
C MET A 161 -14.98 -10.87 1.07
N GLY A 162 -15.75 -10.90 2.18
CA GLY A 162 -15.20 -10.95 3.55
C GLY A 162 -14.33 -12.17 3.86
N TYR A 163 -14.52 -13.30 3.18
CA TYR A 163 -13.66 -14.48 3.36
C TYR A 163 -12.25 -14.29 2.79
N ARG A 164 -12.05 -13.36 1.84
CA ARG A 164 -10.73 -12.99 1.33
C ARG A 164 -10.05 -11.95 2.20
N VAL A 165 -10.83 -10.96 2.66
CA VAL A 165 -10.36 -9.89 3.54
C VAL A 165 -11.40 -9.66 4.62
N ASP A 166 -11.08 -10.02 5.85
CA ASP A 166 -11.95 -9.74 7.00
C ASP A 166 -12.15 -8.23 7.14
N ARG A 167 -13.40 -7.81 7.38
CA ARG A 167 -13.76 -6.40 7.53
C ARG A 167 -13.00 -5.75 8.68
N LYS A 168 -12.77 -6.47 9.78
CA LYS A 168 -12.02 -5.98 10.93
C LYS A 168 -10.56 -5.70 10.60
N VAL A 169 -9.96 -6.51 9.72
CA VAL A 169 -8.59 -6.29 9.24
C VAL A 169 -8.51 -5.00 8.45
N LEU A 170 -9.42 -4.81 7.49
CA LEU A 170 -9.49 -3.58 6.70
C LEU A 170 -9.74 -2.35 7.58
N GLU A 171 -10.73 -2.42 8.48
CA GLU A 171 -11.07 -1.34 9.40
C GLU A 171 -9.88 -0.95 10.30
N ALA A 172 -9.12 -1.94 10.79
CA ALA A 172 -7.92 -1.68 11.60
C ALA A 172 -6.83 -0.93 10.82
N GLU A 173 -6.56 -1.29 9.57
CA GLU A 173 -5.55 -0.60 8.76
C GLU A 173 -6.03 0.82 8.36
N ILE A 174 -7.31 0.98 8.02
CA ILE A 174 -7.90 2.30 7.75
C ILE A 174 -7.81 3.19 9.00
N ALA A 175 -8.16 2.67 10.18
CA ALA A 175 -8.12 3.42 11.42
C ALA A 175 -6.73 3.98 11.70
N ARG A 176 -5.65 3.22 11.46
CA ARG A 176 -4.28 3.75 11.62
C ARG A 176 -3.97 4.93 10.70
N ILE A 177 -4.53 4.94 9.48
CA ILE A 177 -4.35 6.07 8.56
C ILE A 177 -5.12 7.28 9.06
N ILE A 178 -6.35 7.09 9.54
CA ILE A 178 -7.18 8.16 10.10
C ILE A 178 -6.54 8.75 11.37
N ASP A 179 -5.92 7.92 12.22
CA ASP A 179 -5.17 8.33 13.42
C ASP A 179 -4.03 9.32 13.12
N LEU A 180 -3.59 9.47 11.85
CA LEU A 180 -2.63 10.51 11.44
C LEU A 180 -3.25 11.92 11.34
N GLY A 181 -4.53 12.07 11.71
CA GLY A 181 -5.27 13.33 11.62
C GLY A 181 -5.85 13.55 10.23
N VAL A 182 -6.31 12.49 9.56
CA VAL A 182 -7.04 12.62 8.28
C VAL A 182 -8.50 12.89 8.59
N GLU A 183 -9.05 13.95 8.00
CA GLU A 183 -10.47 14.25 8.09
C GLU A 183 -11.25 13.50 7.01
N THR A 184 -12.51 13.13 7.31
CA THR A 184 -13.34 12.37 6.38
C THR A 184 -14.74 12.99 6.28
N LYS A 185 -15.20 13.24 5.05
CA LYS A 185 -16.56 13.69 4.72
C LYS A 185 -17.23 12.62 3.85
N MET A 186 -18.00 11.77 4.52
CA MET A 186 -18.65 10.59 3.92
C MET A 186 -20.07 10.92 3.43
N GLY A 187 -20.59 10.15 2.47
CA GLY A 187 -21.89 10.42 1.86
C GLY A 187 -21.94 11.68 1.01
N VAL A 188 -20.78 12.18 0.55
CA VAL A 188 -20.67 13.41 -0.24
C VAL A 188 -20.23 13.08 -1.67
N THR A 189 -21.08 13.38 -2.63
CA THR A 189 -20.81 13.17 -4.06
C THR A 189 -20.29 14.46 -4.69
N ILE A 190 -19.00 14.45 -5.08
CA ILE A 190 -18.42 15.58 -5.81
C ILE A 190 -19.05 15.69 -7.21
N GLY A 191 -19.41 16.91 -7.59
CA GLY A 191 -20.20 17.22 -8.78
C GLY A 191 -21.72 17.28 -8.53
N LYS A 192 -22.20 16.88 -7.34
CA LYS A 192 -23.61 17.02 -6.93
C LYS A 192 -23.75 17.87 -5.66
N ASP A 193 -23.09 17.44 -4.59
CA ASP A 193 -23.21 18.05 -3.26
C ASP A 193 -22.17 19.16 -3.06
N VAL A 194 -20.96 18.95 -3.61
CA VAL A 194 -19.85 19.91 -3.63
C VAL A 194 -19.24 19.89 -5.03
N THR A 195 -18.89 21.04 -5.60
CA THR A 195 -18.30 21.10 -6.95
C THR A 195 -16.78 20.98 -6.91
N LEU A 196 -16.16 20.60 -8.02
CA LEU A 196 -14.69 20.51 -8.09
C LEU A 196 -14.05 21.90 -7.94
N GLU A 197 -14.67 22.93 -8.51
CA GLU A 197 -14.20 24.32 -8.45
C GLU A 197 -14.19 24.84 -7.01
N GLN A 198 -15.17 24.44 -6.19
CA GLN A 198 -15.18 24.76 -4.76
C GLN A 198 -13.98 24.13 -4.04
N LEU A 199 -13.66 22.87 -4.35
CA LEU A 199 -12.49 22.20 -3.76
C LEU A 199 -11.18 22.83 -4.23
N GLU A 200 -11.07 23.19 -5.51
CA GLU A 200 -9.88 23.87 -6.05
C GLU A 200 -9.69 25.27 -5.47
N ALA A 201 -10.76 25.95 -5.08
CA ALA A 201 -10.68 27.25 -4.40
C ALA A 201 -10.30 27.12 -2.92
N GLU A 202 -10.70 26.03 -2.25
CA GLU A 202 -10.45 25.83 -0.81
C GLU A 202 -9.10 25.14 -0.52
N TYR A 203 -8.65 24.23 -1.39
CA TYR A 203 -7.48 23.38 -1.14
C TYR A 203 -6.30 23.74 -2.06
N ASP A 204 -5.07 23.53 -1.59
CA ASP A 204 -3.86 23.76 -2.40
C ASP A 204 -3.71 22.73 -3.52
N ALA A 205 -4.31 21.54 -3.36
CA ALA A 205 -4.34 20.49 -4.36
C ALA A 205 -5.56 19.58 -4.17
N VAL A 206 -5.97 18.95 -5.26
CA VAL A 206 -7.03 17.94 -5.29
C VAL A 206 -6.49 16.65 -5.92
N PHE A 207 -6.69 15.52 -5.26
CA PHE A 207 -6.40 14.19 -5.80
C PHE A 207 -7.70 13.45 -6.09
N ILE A 208 -7.84 12.95 -7.33
CA ILE A 208 -9.05 12.24 -7.77
C ILE A 208 -8.76 10.74 -7.84
N GLY A 209 -9.34 9.99 -6.89
CA GLY A 209 -9.17 8.54 -6.71
C GLY A 209 -10.51 7.79 -6.69
N VAL A 210 -11.50 8.24 -7.46
CA VAL A 210 -12.88 7.71 -7.44
C VAL A 210 -13.01 6.27 -7.97
N GLY A 211 -12.00 5.77 -8.69
CA GLY A 211 -12.01 4.42 -9.25
C GLY A 211 -13.02 4.19 -10.38
N ALA A 212 -13.15 2.94 -10.81
CA ALA A 212 -14.09 2.54 -11.85
C ALA A 212 -15.40 2.03 -11.24
N GLN A 213 -16.39 2.91 -11.12
CA GLN A 213 -17.66 2.61 -10.43
C GLN A 213 -18.72 1.94 -11.32
N LYS A 214 -18.55 1.97 -12.65
CA LYS A 214 -19.54 1.46 -13.61
C LYS A 214 -19.00 0.23 -14.34
N GLY A 215 -19.79 -0.84 -14.36
CA GLY A 215 -19.52 -2.04 -15.16
C GLY A 215 -19.66 -1.80 -16.66
N ARG A 216 -19.02 -2.65 -17.47
CA ARG A 216 -19.17 -2.62 -18.93
C ARG A 216 -20.47 -3.34 -19.31
N GLY A 217 -21.29 -2.67 -20.11
CA GLY A 217 -22.50 -3.31 -20.63
C GLY A 217 -22.23 -4.34 -21.73
N LEU A 218 -23.13 -5.30 -21.88
CA LEU A 218 -23.07 -6.29 -22.96
C LEU A 218 -23.86 -5.81 -24.19
N PRO A 219 -23.32 -5.97 -25.42
CA PRO A 219 -24.01 -5.56 -26.64
C PRO A 219 -25.06 -6.59 -27.06
N VAL A 220 -26.03 -6.86 -26.19
CA VAL A 220 -27.13 -7.79 -26.43
C VAL A 220 -28.46 -7.08 -26.20
N ALA A 221 -29.47 -7.45 -26.98
CA ALA A 221 -30.81 -6.87 -26.85
C ALA A 221 -31.35 -7.10 -25.42
N GLY A 222 -31.90 -6.05 -24.81
CA GLY A 222 -32.43 -6.09 -23.45
C GLY A 222 -31.40 -5.88 -22.33
N PHE A 223 -30.12 -5.69 -22.65
CA PHE A 223 -29.11 -5.38 -21.63
C PHE A 223 -29.19 -3.92 -21.14
N ASP A 224 -29.56 -2.99 -22.01
CA ASP A 224 -29.69 -1.57 -21.66
C ASP A 224 -30.71 -1.38 -20.53
N GLY A 225 -30.32 -0.65 -19.48
CA GLY A 225 -31.15 -0.40 -18.31
C GLY A 225 -31.16 -1.50 -17.25
N THR A 226 -30.41 -2.60 -17.45
CA THR A 226 -30.19 -3.58 -16.38
C THR A 226 -29.40 -2.94 -15.23
N PRO A 227 -29.81 -3.16 -13.95
CA PRO A 227 -29.01 -2.75 -12.81
C PRO A 227 -27.66 -3.49 -12.85
N GLY A 228 -26.58 -2.73 -12.96
CA GLY A 228 -25.20 -3.22 -12.85
C GLY A 228 -24.66 -3.05 -11.44
#